data_AF-A0A4Q5X3R0-F1
#
_entry.id   AF-A0A4Q5X3R0-F1
#
_cell.length_a   1.000
_cell.length_b   1.000
_cell.length_c   1.000
_cell.angle_alpha   90.00
_cell.angle_beta   90.00
_cell.angle_gamma   90.00
#
_symmetry.space_group_name_H-M   'P 1'
#
loop_
_entity.id
_entity.type
_entity.pdbx_description
1 polymer ?
#
loop_
_entity_poly.entity_id
_entity_poly.type
_entity_poly.pdbx_seq_one_letter_code
_entity_poly.pdbx_strand_id
1 'polypeptide(L)'
;MTLHRLLARAALLLPLASALFSGCGQSDGERPPLAALSHGCLVNSDCAAPLVCAFERCHAECVTTRDCDGTLRCVGASEPARVCQLEEEGKCKTSADCATGFVCSSDGACREPCASDRECVGEQVCTAGVCAEPAELDESGRLPQALPHATCRLNSDCPSGEQCVGGACVAQCRETRDCPTGQRCEDGACLAAGPDCTGEECACACREDVDCASGLTCDGCRCQAGPAPECTSSLDCPDGERCARGACACACQQDLDCPDGSTCDGCACQVEAPGPRVIHDATLRDASDIQLMHDVVEVQTQLRLSSSEMKNTSGLESLRTVGSLSLEDANLTPVQGGPDPLAGLSGLRLVRGDLRINNVGLRQLSFDPRLRVEGDVLLQLTAVPCTAVTAFEEQLRAHGFDGTFQNTYNDGCYTSCVAGVCSAD
;
A
#
# COMPACT_ATOMS: atom_id res chain seq x y z
N MET A 1 -65.84 -35.48 -22.02
CA MET A 1 -66.17 -36.77 -22.65
C MET A 1 -64.88 -37.45 -23.06
N THR A 2 -64.53 -38.51 -22.32
CA THR A 2 -63.84 -39.76 -22.75
C THR A 2 -62.44 -39.68 -23.38
N LEU A 3 -61.40 -40.44 -23.00
CA LEU A 3 -61.21 -41.55 -22.05
C LEU A 3 -59.67 -41.82 -21.97
N HIS A 4 -59.11 -42.02 -20.77
CA HIS A 4 -58.19 -43.09 -20.28
C HIS A 4 -57.10 -43.67 -21.25
N ARG A 5 -55.82 -43.96 -20.91
CA ARG A 5 -55.12 -44.54 -19.72
C ARG A 5 -53.59 -44.53 -20.03
N LEU A 6 -52.71 -44.05 -19.13
CA LEU A 6 -51.79 -44.79 -18.23
C LEU A 6 -50.66 -45.65 -18.83
N LEU A 7 -49.42 -45.21 -18.50
CA LEU A 7 -48.20 -45.96 -18.09
C LEU A 7 -47.43 -46.84 -19.09
N ALA A 8 -46.13 -46.55 -19.30
CA ALA A 8 -45.02 -47.27 -18.64
C ALA A 8 -43.64 -46.78 -19.13
N ARG A 9 -42.70 -46.67 -18.18
CA ARG A 9 -41.27 -46.35 -18.36
C ARG A 9 -40.52 -47.54 -18.98
N ALA A 10 -39.58 -47.30 -19.88
CA ALA A 10 -38.39 -48.14 -20.04
C ALA A 10 -37.25 -47.34 -20.68
N ALA A 11 -36.12 -47.30 -19.97
CA ALA A 11 -34.85 -46.73 -20.39
C ALA A 11 -34.09 -47.67 -21.33
N LEU A 12 -33.27 -47.14 -22.24
CA LEU A 12 -31.84 -47.46 -22.44
C LEU A 12 -31.32 -46.95 -23.79
N LEU A 13 -30.22 -46.18 -23.72
CA LEU A 13 -29.01 -46.20 -24.56
C LEU A 13 -29.12 -45.99 -26.09
N LEU A 14 -28.79 -44.76 -26.51
CA LEU A 14 -28.19 -44.46 -27.82
C LEU A 14 -26.70 -44.87 -27.85
N PRO A 15 -26.20 -45.25 -29.04
CA PRO A 15 -24.90 -44.78 -29.45
C PRO A 15 -24.85 -44.22 -30.89
N LEU A 16 -24.01 -43.19 -31.02
CA LEU A 16 -23.14 -42.80 -32.13
C LEU A 16 -23.69 -42.72 -33.56
N ALA A 17 -23.73 -41.49 -34.08
CA ALA A 17 -23.38 -41.22 -35.48
C ALA A 17 -22.66 -39.86 -35.57
N SER A 18 -21.34 -39.93 -35.79
CA SER A 18 -20.45 -38.82 -36.05
C SER A 18 -20.65 -38.29 -37.47
N ALA A 19 -20.97 -37.01 -37.62
CA ALA A 19 -20.89 -36.30 -38.89
C ALA A 19 -20.06 -35.03 -38.70
N LEU A 20 -18.85 -35.04 -39.27
CA LEU A 20 -17.97 -33.88 -39.42
C LEU A 20 -18.57 -32.97 -40.50
N PHE A 21 -19.11 -31.82 -40.08
CA PHE A 21 -19.27 -30.67 -40.97
C PHE A 21 -18.10 -29.72 -40.74
N SER A 22 -17.24 -29.64 -41.75
CA SER A 22 -16.22 -28.60 -41.89
C SER A 22 -16.96 -27.30 -42.24
N GLY A 23 -17.32 -26.53 -41.21
CA GLY A 23 -17.79 -25.16 -41.37
C GLY A 23 -16.61 -24.21 -41.47
N CYS A 24 -16.50 -23.49 -42.59
CA CYS A 24 -15.68 -22.28 -42.67
C CYS A 24 -16.32 -21.23 -41.75
N GLY A 25 -15.82 -21.15 -40.51
CA GLY A 25 -16.16 -20.09 -39.56
C GLY A 25 -15.36 -18.84 -39.93
N GLN A 26 -16.08 -17.88 -40.51
CA GLN A 26 -15.67 -16.50 -40.71
C GLN A 26 -15.20 -15.94 -39.36
N SER A 27 -13.93 -15.56 -39.26
CA SER A 27 -13.40 -14.88 -38.07
C SER A 27 -13.95 -13.45 -38.11
N ASP A 28 -15.12 -13.27 -37.50
CA ASP A 28 -15.56 -11.96 -37.04
C ASP A 28 -14.43 -11.35 -36.20
N GLY A 29 -14.13 -10.07 -36.48
CA GLY A 29 -13.10 -9.32 -35.77
C GLY A 29 -13.48 -9.17 -34.31
N GLU A 30 -13.07 -10.15 -33.50
CA GLU A 30 -13.23 -10.13 -32.06
C GLU A 30 -12.34 -9.01 -31.51
N ARG A 31 -12.96 -7.87 -31.18
CA ARG A 31 -12.26 -6.72 -30.58
C ARG A 31 -11.67 -7.15 -29.23
N PRO A 32 -10.41 -6.79 -28.93
CA PRO A 32 -9.78 -7.22 -27.69
C PRO A 32 -10.55 -6.71 -26.46
N PRO A 33 -10.72 -7.54 -25.41
CA PRO A 33 -11.45 -7.13 -24.21
C PRO A 33 -10.70 -6.00 -23.48
N LEU A 34 -11.44 -5.07 -22.86
CA LEU A 34 -10.87 -3.93 -22.11
C LEU A 34 -9.78 -4.31 -21.09
N ALA A 35 -9.85 -5.53 -20.53
CA ALA A 35 -8.85 -6.05 -19.60
C ALA A 35 -7.45 -6.28 -20.22
N ALA A 36 -7.36 -6.42 -21.56
CA ALA A 36 -6.10 -6.54 -22.29
C ALA A 36 -5.46 -5.18 -22.60
N LEU A 37 -6.23 -4.08 -22.52
CA LEU A 37 -5.75 -2.73 -22.81
C LEU A 37 -4.98 -2.10 -21.62
N SER A 38 -5.10 -2.67 -20.42
CA SER A 38 -4.61 -2.06 -19.19
C SER A 38 -3.30 -2.64 -18.64
N HIS A 39 -2.61 -3.53 -19.38
CA HIS A 39 -1.31 -4.07 -18.97
C HIS A 39 -0.17 -3.09 -19.28
N GLY A 40 0.79 -2.99 -18.35
CA GLY A 40 1.99 -2.19 -18.57
C GLY A 40 2.87 -2.77 -19.68
N CYS A 41 3.41 -1.93 -20.56
CA CYS A 41 4.28 -2.33 -21.67
C CYS A 41 5.45 -1.35 -21.85
N LEU A 42 6.53 -1.82 -22.46
CA LEU A 42 7.66 -0.97 -22.90
C LEU A 42 7.85 -1.02 -24.42
N VAL A 43 7.45 -2.12 -25.07
CA VAL A 43 7.53 -2.31 -26.53
C VAL A 43 6.27 -3.01 -27.07
N ASN A 44 5.99 -2.86 -28.36
CA ASN A 44 4.82 -3.47 -29.00
C ASN A 44 4.71 -4.99 -28.80
N SER A 45 5.83 -5.70 -28.67
CA SER A 45 5.83 -7.15 -28.44
C SER A 45 5.35 -7.56 -27.04
N ASP A 46 5.26 -6.62 -26.10
CA ASP A 46 4.71 -6.87 -24.76
C ASP A 46 3.18 -6.95 -24.79
N CYS A 47 2.58 -6.40 -25.84
CA CYS A 47 1.13 -6.36 -26.03
C CYS A 47 0.66 -7.57 -26.85
N ALA A 48 -0.52 -8.09 -26.49
CA ALA A 48 -1.17 -9.12 -27.29
C ALA A 48 -1.55 -8.54 -28.66
N ALA A 49 -1.18 -9.22 -29.75
CA ALA A 49 -1.57 -8.78 -31.09
C ALA A 49 -3.11 -8.69 -31.20
N PRO A 50 -3.68 -7.60 -31.75
CA PRO A 50 -3.05 -6.56 -32.57
C PRO A 50 -2.72 -5.24 -31.82
N LEU A 51 -2.55 -5.26 -30.50
CA LEU A 51 -2.33 -4.05 -29.71
C LEU A 51 -0.90 -3.49 -29.85
N VAL A 52 -0.76 -2.18 -29.72
CA VAL A 52 0.52 -1.46 -29.71
C VAL A 52 0.80 -0.87 -28.34
N CYS A 53 2.08 -0.72 -28.01
CA CYS A 53 2.49 -0.11 -26.76
C CYS A 53 2.57 1.41 -26.91
N ALA A 54 1.72 2.13 -26.19
CA ALA A 54 1.66 3.58 -26.13
C ALA A 54 1.41 4.01 -24.68
N PHE A 55 2.03 5.11 -24.23
CA PHE A 55 1.83 5.62 -22.85
C PHE A 55 2.07 4.56 -21.76
N GLU A 56 3.02 3.65 -22.01
CA GLU A 56 3.34 2.51 -21.13
C GLU A 56 2.20 1.51 -20.93
N ARG A 57 1.16 1.54 -21.79
CA ARG A 57 0.00 0.64 -21.78
C ARG A 57 -0.31 0.11 -23.19
N CYS A 58 -1.11 -0.94 -23.27
CA CYS A 58 -1.46 -1.56 -24.56
C CYS A 58 -2.72 -0.92 -25.14
N HIS A 59 -2.64 -0.33 -26.33
CA HIS A 59 -3.77 0.33 -26.98
C HIS A 59 -4.14 -0.33 -28.30
N ALA A 60 -5.41 -0.16 -28.69
CA ALA A 60 -5.86 -0.44 -30.04
C ALA A 60 -5.42 0.69 -30.97
N GLU A 61 -4.85 0.35 -32.14
CA GLU A 61 -4.54 1.33 -33.18
C GLU A 61 -5.82 1.87 -33.82
N CYS A 62 -5.82 3.14 -34.20
CA CYS A 62 -6.95 3.81 -34.84
C CYS A 62 -6.52 4.75 -35.95
N VAL A 63 -7.40 4.98 -36.93
CA VAL A 63 -7.22 6.03 -37.94
C VAL A 63 -8.02 7.27 -37.54
N THR A 64 -9.23 7.04 -37.03
CA THR A 64 -10.17 8.04 -36.52
C THR A 64 -10.84 7.54 -35.24
N THR A 65 -11.49 8.42 -34.49
CA THR A 65 -12.25 8.06 -33.27
C THR A 65 -13.34 7.03 -33.51
N ARG A 66 -13.84 6.88 -34.75
CA ARG A 66 -14.81 5.84 -35.11
C ARG A 66 -14.27 4.41 -34.99
N ASP A 67 -12.95 4.25 -35.04
CA ASP A 67 -12.29 2.94 -34.88
C ASP A 67 -12.21 2.51 -33.42
N CYS A 68 -12.47 3.44 -32.49
CA CYS A 68 -12.39 3.21 -31.06
C CYS A 68 -13.72 2.75 -30.46
N ASP A 69 -13.63 1.89 -29.44
CA ASP A 69 -14.80 1.37 -28.74
C ASP A 69 -15.39 2.41 -27.77
N GLY A 70 -16.72 2.47 -27.69
CA GLY A 70 -17.41 3.29 -26.70
C GLY A 70 -17.17 4.80 -26.88
N THR A 71 -16.66 5.44 -25.83
CA THR A 71 -16.37 6.89 -25.79
C THR A 71 -14.89 7.20 -25.90
N LEU A 72 -14.06 6.23 -26.31
CA LEU A 72 -12.63 6.43 -26.45
C LEU A 72 -12.30 7.29 -27.68
N ARG A 73 -11.32 8.18 -27.54
CA ARG A 73 -10.89 9.09 -28.61
C ARG A 73 -9.65 8.54 -29.31
N CYS A 74 -9.58 8.70 -30.63
CA CYS A 74 -8.34 8.42 -31.35
C CYS A 74 -7.38 9.59 -31.17
N VAL A 75 -6.21 9.31 -30.59
CA VAL A 75 -5.19 10.32 -30.28
C VAL A 75 -3.81 9.89 -30.79
N GLY A 76 -2.92 10.85 -31.03
CA GLY A 76 -1.52 10.60 -31.35
C GLY A 76 -0.74 10.09 -30.14
N ALA A 77 0.00 8.99 -30.27
CA ALA A 77 0.85 8.46 -29.19
C ALA A 77 2.33 8.71 -29.41
N SER A 78 2.82 8.39 -30.60
CA SER A 78 4.23 8.51 -30.98
C SER A 78 4.28 8.42 -32.50
N GLU A 79 4.58 9.51 -33.19
CA GLU A 79 4.56 9.57 -34.66
C GLU A 79 5.20 8.31 -35.31
N PRO A 80 4.49 7.58 -36.17
CA PRO A 80 3.16 7.84 -36.74
C PRO A 80 1.99 7.10 -36.05
N ALA A 81 2.20 6.48 -34.90
CA ALA A 81 1.20 5.65 -34.21
C ALA A 81 0.07 6.49 -33.59
N ARG A 82 -1.16 6.08 -33.90
CA ARG A 82 -2.42 6.62 -33.38
C ARG A 82 -3.17 5.54 -32.64
N VAL A 83 -3.68 5.88 -31.47
CA VAL A 83 -4.23 4.89 -30.54
C VAL A 83 -5.53 5.36 -29.93
N CYS A 84 -6.38 4.40 -29.56
CA CYS A 84 -7.59 4.69 -28.79
C CYS A 84 -7.20 4.99 -27.34
N GLN A 85 -7.49 6.22 -26.92
CA GLN A 85 -7.20 6.73 -25.60
C GLN A 85 -8.05 6.00 -24.55
N LEU A 86 -7.44 5.43 -23.52
CA LEU A 86 -8.15 4.73 -22.44
C LEU A 86 -8.86 5.72 -21.51
N GLU A 87 -9.94 5.30 -20.86
CA GLU A 87 -10.70 6.19 -19.96
C GLU A 87 -9.89 6.70 -18.77
N GLU A 88 -8.94 5.89 -18.28
CA GLU A 88 -8.11 6.21 -17.12
C GLU A 88 -7.02 7.24 -17.42
N GLU A 89 -6.54 7.32 -18.67
CA GLU A 89 -5.57 8.34 -19.11
C GLU A 89 -6.25 9.57 -19.73
N GLY A 90 -7.55 9.46 -20.03
CA GLY A 90 -8.32 10.52 -20.65
C GLY A 90 -8.73 11.63 -19.70
N LYS A 91 -8.61 11.46 -18.38
CA LYS A 91 -9.10 12.40 -17.35
C LYS A 91 -7.96 13.09 -16.62
N CYS A 92 -8.09 14.39 -16.38
CA CYS A 92 -7.07 15.19 -15.71
C CYS A 92 -7.66 16.27 -14.79
N LYS A 93 -6.83 16.73 -13.85
CA LYS A 93 -7.01 18.00 -13.12
C LYS A 93 -6.03 19.06 -13.59
N THR A 94 -4.83 18.62 -13.98
CA THR A 94 -3.74 19.45 -14.49
C THR A 94 -3.07 18.75 -15.67
N SER A 95 -2.32 19.48 -16.51
CA SER A 95 -1.57 18.87 -17.62
C SER A 95 -0.48 17.89 -17.18
N ALA A 96 -0.12 17.87 -15.89
CA ALA A 96 0.82 16.89 -15.35
C ALA A 96 0.20 15.49 -15.19
N ASP A 97 -1.13 15.39 -15.20
CA ASP A 97 -1.86 14.11 -15.15
C ASP A 97 -1.92 13.45 -16.53
N CYS A 98 -1.58 14.18 -17.59
CA CYS A 98 -1.65 13.72 -18.96
C CYS A 98 -0.33 13.09 -19.44
N ALA A 99 -0.44 12.21 -20.43
CA ALA A 99 0.73 11.69 -21.12
C ALA A 99 1.58 12.81 -21.73
N THR A 100 2.87 12.53 -21.92
CA THR A 100 3.81 13.51 -22.49
C THR A 100 3.31 14.01 -23.84
N GLY A 101 3.19 15.33 -24.00
CA GLY A 101 2.69 15.97 -25.22
C GLY A 101 1.20 16.31 -25.20
N PHE A 102 0.45 15.89 -24.18
CA PHE A 102 -0.96 16.23 -24.00
C PHE A 102 -1.13 17.35 -22.99
N VAL A 103 -2.23 18.09 -23.12
CA VAL A 103 -2.61 19.17 -22.21
C VAL A 103 -3.99 18.91 -21.62
N CYS A 104 -4.19 19.32 -20.37
CA CYS A 104 -5.48 19.20 -19.71
C CYS A 104 -6.41 20.32 -20.13
N SER A 105 -7.55 19.98 -20.73
CA SER A 105 -8.52 20.95 -21.20
C SER A 105 -9.60 21.28 -20.16
N SER A 106 -10.42 22.30 -20.43
CA SER A 106 -11.45 22.84 -19.53
C SER A 106 -12.53 21.83 -19.14
N ASP A 107 -12.71 20.79 -19.93
CA ASP A 107 -13.61 19.67 -19.70
C ASP A 107 -13.00 18.58 -18.82
N GLY A 108 -11.76 18.77 -18.35
CA GLY A 108 -11.03 17.79 -17.56
C GLY A 108 -10.56 16.58 -18.36
N ALA A 109 -10.42 16.73 -19.69
CA ALA A 109 -9.90 15.70 -20.56
C ALA A 109 -8.48 16.02 -21.07
N CYS A 110 -7.62 14.99 -21.12
CA CYS A 110 -6.30 15.09 -21.75
C CYS A 110 -6.43 15.10 -23.27
N ARG A 111 -5.94 16.17 -23.91
CA ARG A 111 -6.09 16.40 -25.35
C ARG A 111 -4.77 16.78 -26.00
N GLU A 112 -4.66 16.51 -27.29
CA GLU A 112 -3.52 16.94 -28.10
C GLU A 112 -3.58 18.47 -28.30
N PRO A 113 -2.47 19.19 -28.11
CA PRO A 113 -2.39 20.61 -28.42
C PRO A 113 -2.43 20.81 -29.93
N CYS A 114 -3.03 21.90 -30.38
CA CYS A 114 -3.11 22.24 -31.81
C CYS A 114 -3.07 23.76 -32.03
N ALA A 115 -2.54 24.17 -33.17
CA ALA A 115 -2.69 25.51 -33.70
C ALA A 115 -3.77 25.60 -34.80
N SER A 116 -4.11 24.47 -35.45
CA SER A 116 -5.14 24.39 -36.49
C SER A 116 -5.73 22.98 -36.61
N ASP A 117 -6.92 22.85 -37.22
CA ASP A 117 -7.61 21.56 -37.43
C ASP A 117 -6.75 20.51 -38.16
N ARG A 118 -5.75 20.94 -38.94
CA ARG A 118 -4.86 20.03 -39.69
C ARG A 118 -3.93 19.22 -38.80
N GLU A 119 -3.69 19.68 -37.58
CA GLU A 119 -2.86 18.99 -36.60
C GLU A 119 -3.64 17.92 -35.84
N CYS A 120 -4.97 17.96 -35.91
CA CYS A 120 -5.82 17.02 -35.19
C CYS A 120 -6.06 15.72 -35.97
N VAL A 121 -6.33 14.64 -35.23
CA VAL A 121 -6.55 13.32 -35.81
C VAL A 121 -7.95 13.24 -36.43
N GLY A 122 -8.01 12.95 -37.72
CA GLY A 122 -9.26 12.68 -38.43
C GLY A 122 -10.08 13.95 -38.67
N GLU A 123 -11.31 13.97 -38.14
CA GLU A 123 -12.27 15.07 -38.29
C GLU A 123 -12.37 15.94 -37.02
N GLN A 124 -11.42 15.80 -36.10
CA GLN A 124 -11.32 16.64 -34.91
C GLN A 124 -11.07 18.10 -35.30
N VAL A 125 -11.61 19.01 -34.48
CA VAL A 125 -11.52 20.45 -34.65
C VAL A 125 -10.62 21.02 -33.56
N CYS A 126 -9.76 21.96 -33.95
CA CYS A 126 -8.91 22.67 -33.03
C CYS A 126 -9.69 23.81 -32.37
N THR A 127 -10.03 23.64 -31.08
CA THR A 127 -10.74 24.66 -30.30
C THR A 127 -10.00 24.92 -29.00
N ALA A 128 -9.89 26.19 -28.61
CA ALA A 128 -9.14 26.61 -27.41
C ALA A 128 -7.72 26.02 -27.31
N GLY A 129 -7.05 25.79 -28.46
CA GLY A 129 -5.69 25.26 -28.50
C GLY A 129 -5.58 23.73 -28.32
N VAL A 130 -6.69 23.01 -28.33
CA VAL A 130 -6.73 21.55 -28.19
C VAL A 130 -7.63 20.88 -29.22
N CYS A 131 -7.30 19.64 -29.58
CA CYS A 131 -8.11 18.83 -30.49
C CYS A 131 -9.35 18.27 -29.78
N ALA A 132 -10.51 18.47 -30.40
CA ALA A 132 -11.79 17.99 -29.89
C ALA A 132 -12.67 17.39 -30.98
N GLU A 133 -13.50 16.41 -30.60
CA GLU A 133 -14.51 15.88 -31.50
C GLU A 133 -15.63 16.90 -31.66
N PRO A 134 -16.18 17.10 -32.88
CA PRO A 134 -17.31 18.01 -33.09
C PRO A 134 -18.52 17.71 -32.18
N ALA A 135 -18.72 16.44 -31.81
CA ALA A 135 -19.79 16.00 -30.93
C ALA A 135 -19.59 16.39 -29.44
N GLU A 136 -18.38 16.78 -29.05
CA GLU A 136 -18.03 17.21 -27.68
C GLU A 136 -18.21 18.71 -27.47
N LEU A 137 -18.48 19.46 -28.55
CA LEU A 137 -18.61 20.91 -28.52
C LEU A 137 -20.06 21.32 -28.28
N ASP A 138 -20.24 22.41 -27.53
CA ASP A 138 -21.53 23.07 -27.41
C ASP A 138 -21.93 23.80 -28.71
N GLU A 139 -23.13 24.40 -28.73
CA GLU A 139 -23.64 25.16 -29.88
C GLU A 139 -22.74 26.35 -30.27
N SER A 140 -21.83 26.78 -29.38
CA SER A 140 -20.88 27.86 -29.61
C SER A 140 -19.49 27.37 -30.07
N GLY A 141 -19.31 26.06 -30.26
CA GLY A 141 -18.04 25.46 -30.68
C GLY A 141 -17.01 25.36 -29.56
N ARG A 142 -17.44 25.37 -28.30
CA ARG A 142 -16.59 25.33 -27.12
C ARG A 142 -16.77 24.03 -26.34
N LEU A 143 -15.71 23.62 -25.64
CA LEU A 143 -15.75 22.48 -24.74
C LEU A 143 -16.51 22.84 -23.45
N PRO A 144 -17.27 21.90 -22.87
CA PRO A 144 -17.91 22.09 -21.57
C PRO A 144 -16.91 22.42 -20.47
N GLN A 145 -17.31 23.28 -19.54
CA GLN A 145 -16.46 23.65 -18.41
C GLN A 145 -16.75 22.73 -17.22
N ALA A 146 -15.95 21.68 -17.07
CA ALA A 146 -16.05 20.72 -15.97
C ALA A 146 -15.04 21.01 -14.85
N LEU A 147 -13.94 21.71 -15.17
CA LEU A 147 -12.97 22.19 -14.19
C LEU A 147 -13.18 23.70 -13.92
N PRO A 148 -13.17 24.16 -12.66
CA PRO A 148 -13.22 25.57 -12.32
C PRO A 148 -11.90 26.25 -12.73
N HIS A 149 -11.87 26.69 -13.99
CA HIS A 149 -10.84 27.49 -14.66
C HIS A 149 -9.40 26.97 -14.63
N ALA A 150 -8.90 26.74 -15.85
CA ALA A 150 -7.51 26.70 -16.32
C ALA A 150 -6.48 27.17 -15.29
N THR A 151 -5.87 26.21 -14.61
CA THR A 151 -4.56 26.44 -13.99
C THR A 151 -3.54 26.55 -15.11
N CYS A 152 -3.15 27.77 -15.45
CA CYS A 152 -2.06 28.01 -16.39
C CYS A 152 -0.73 28.05 -15.63
N ARG A 153 0.37 27.63 -16.28
CA ARG A 153 1.73 27.83 -15.76
C ARG A 153 2.53 28.76 -16.66
N LEU A 154 2.26 28.73 -17.95
CA LEU A 154 2.91 29.51 -18.99
C LEU A 154 1.85 30.28 -19.78
N ASN A 155 2.24 31.40 -20.41
CA ASN A 155 1.33 32.15 -21.28
C ASN A 155 0.85 31.33 -22.48
N SER A 156 1.63 30.33 -22.91
CA SER A 156 1.25 29.38 -23.97
C SER A 156 0.09 28.47 -23.59
N ASP A 157 -0.20 28.34 -22.29
CA ASP A 157 -1.33 27.54 -21.80
C ASP A 157 -2.66 28.31 -21.94
N CYS A 158 -2.58 29.60 -22.30
CA CYS A 158 -3.72 30.49 -22.45
C CYS A 158 -4.09 30.68 -23.93
N PRO A 159 -5.39 30.86 -24.23
CA PRO A 159 -5.84 31.14 -25.58
C PRO A 159 -5.27 32.46 -26.09
N SER A 160 -5.26 32.62 -27.41
CA SER A 160 -4.72 33.81 -28.07
C SER A 160 -5.39 35.08 -27.55
N GLY A 161 -4.59 36.00 -27.01
CA GLY A 161 -5.09 37.24 -26.39
C GLY A 161 -5.04 37.27 -24.87
N GLU A 162 -4.60 36.18 -24.23
CA GLU A 162 -4.52 36.07 -22.77
C GLU A 162 -3.09 35.74 -22.31
N GLN A 163 -2.78 36.09 -21.07
CA GLN A 163 -1.52 35.74 -20.40
C GLN A 163 -1.80 35.06 -19.06
N CYS A 164 -0.85 34.25 -18.62
CA CYS A 164 -0.98 33.50 -17.39
C CYS A 164 -0.57 34.36 -16.18
N VAL A 165 -1.53 34.67 -15.31
CA VAL A 165 -1.30 35.43 -14.08
C VAL A 165 -1.93 34.73 -12.90
N GLY A 166 -1.12 34.41 -11.88
CA GLY A 166 -1.60 33.76 -10.66
C GLY A 166 -2.27 32.41 -10.90
N GLY A 167 -1.88 31.71 -11.99
CA GLY A 167 -2.49 30.46 -12.39
C GLY A 167 -3.80 30.61 -13.15
N ALA A 168 -4.24 31.82 -13.53
CA ALA A 168 -5.41 32.03 -14.36
C ALA A 168 -5.05 32.76 -15.66
N CYS A 169 -5.69 32.36 -16.75
CA CYS A 169 -5.59 33.10 -18.01
C CYS A 169 -6.42 34.38 -17.92
N VAL A 170 -5.76 35.51 -18.12
CA VAL A 170 -6.36 36.85 -18.07
C VAL A 170 -6.07 37.61 -19.36
N ALA A 171 -7.02 38.44 -19.79
CA ALA A 171 -6.87 39.23 -21.01
C ALA A 171 -5.65 40.14 -20.95
N GLN A 172 -4.90 40.21 -22.04
CA GLN A 172 -3.77 41.14 -22.15
C GLN A 172 -4.24 42.56 -22.44
N CYS A 173 -3.48 43.57 -22.01
CA CYS A 173 -3.80 44.99 -22.20
C CYS A 173 -2.55 45.84 -22.37
N ARG A 174 -2.71 47.06 -22.89
CA ARG A 174 -1.68 48.12 -22.84
C ARG A 174 -2.08 49.24 -21.88
N GLU A 175 -3.38 49.47 -21.77
CA GLU A 175 -3.96 50.49 -20.90
C GLU A 175 -5.31 50.03 -20.35
N THR A 176 -5.76 50.62 -19.25
CA THR A 176 -7.00 50.23 -18.55
C THR A 176 -8.24 50.24 -19.44
N ARG A 177 -8.29 51.09 -20.47
CA ARG A 177 -9.42 51.12 -21.42
C ARG A 177 -9.52 49.87 -22.30
N ASP A 178 -8.44 49.11 -22.42
CA ASP A 178 -8.42 47.83 -23.14
C ASP A 178 -9.11 46.72 -22.33
N CYS A 179 -9.30 46.95 -21.03
CA CYS A 179 -9.87 45.97 -20.12
C CYS A 179 -11.39 46.05 -20.03
N PRO A 180 -12.07 44.91 -19.76
CA PRO A 180 -13.50 44.88 -19.46
C PRO A 180 -13.85 45.77 -18.26
N THR A 181 -15.11 46.23 -18.21
CA THR A 181 -15.63 47.06 -17.13
C THR A 181 -15.32 46.45 -15.75
N GLY A 182 -14.72 47.24 -14.85
CA GLY A 182 -14.35 46.79 -13.50
C GLY A 182 -12.94 46.18 -13.40
N GLN A 183 -12.14 46.24 -14.46
CA GLN A 183 -10.75 45.78 -14.48
C GLN A 183 -9.79 46.94 -14.82
N ARG A 184 -8.52 46.79 -14.45
CA ARG A 184 -7.44 47.73 -14.77
C ARG A 184 -6.26 47.01 -15.39
N CYS A 185 -5.51 47.72 -16.22
CA CYS A 185 -4.32 47.16 -16.84
C CYS A 185 -3.13 47.25 -15.88
N GLU A 186 -2.65 46.10 -15.42
CA GLU A 186 -1.46 45.96 -14.58
C GLU A 186 -0.49 44.99 -15.22
N ASP A 187 0.73 45.46 -15.51
CA ASP A 187 1.81 44.68 -16.13
C ASP A 187 1.36 43.89 -17.38
N GLY A 188 0.50 44.51 -18.19
CA GLY A 188 -0.01 43.93 -19.42
C GLY A 188 -1.16 42.95 -19.24
N ALA A 189 -1.69 42.75 -18.02
CA ALA A 189 -2.88 41.95 -17.72
C ALA A 189 -4.05 42.80 -17.22
N CYS A 190 -5.26 42.44 -17.65
CA CYS A 190 -6.48 42.96 -17.09
C CYS A 190 -6.80 42.24 -15.78
N LEU A 191 -6.47 42.89 -14.67
CA LEU A 191 -6.78 42.40 -13.33
C LEU A 191 -8.01 43.12 -12.80
N ALA A 192 -8.78 42.44 -11.93
CA ALA A 192 -9.88 43.06 -11.21
C ALA A 192 -9.36 44.35 -10.57
N ALA A 193 -10.01 45.49 -10.86
CA ALA A 193 -9.66 46.71 -10.18
C ALA A 193 -9.85 46.44 -8.68
N GLY A 194 -8.79 46.68 -7.90
CA GLY A 194 -8.94 46.81 -6.45
C GLY A 194 -10.03 47.85 -6.14
N PRO A 195 -10.54 47.90 -4.90
CA PRO A 195 -11.53 48.92 -4.55
C PRO A 195 -11.07 50.31 -5.04
N ASP A 196 -11.98 51.05 -5.68
CA ASP A 196 -11.73 52.35 -6.29
C ASP A 196 -11.10 53.30 -5.24
N CYS A 197 -9.79 53.50 -5.34
CA CYS A 197 -9.05 54.44 -4.50
C CYS A 197 -9.11 55.82 -5.15
N THR A 198 -10.20 56.56 -4.96
CA THR A 198 -10.24 57.99 -5.28
C THR A 198 -10.00 58.81 -4.01
N GLY A 199 -8.73 59.01 -3.63
CA GLY A 199 -8.32 59.94 -2.54
C GLY A 199 -8.09 59.30 -1.16
N GLU A 200 -8.14 60.12 -0.10
CA GLU A 200 -7.74 59.79 1.29
C GLU A 200 -8.80 59.02 2.11
N GLU A 201 -9.97 58.72 1.55
CA GLU A 201 -10.99 57.90 2.20
C GLU A 201 -11.17 56.58 1.47
N CYS A 202 -10.35 55.58 1.83
CA CYS A 202 -10.64 54.19 1.49
C CYS A 202 -11.78 53.68 2.39
N ALA A 203 -12.92 53.31 1.81
CA ALA A 203 -13.88 52.45 2.47
C ALA A 203 -13.32 51.01 2.53
N CYS A 204 -12.35 50.82 3.42
CA CYS A 204 -11.66 49.55 3.65
C CYS A 204 -12.60 48.63 4.45
N ALA A 205 -12.86 47.41 3.97
CA ALA A 205 -13.80 46.49 4.62
C ALA A 205 -13.25 45.90 5.93
N CYS A 206 -11.93 45.87 6.07
CA CYS A 206 -11.22 45.47 7.27
C CYS A 206 -9.83 46.13 7.31
N ARG A 207 -9.32 46.43 8.50
CA ARG A 207 -7.90 46.78 8.72
C ARG A 207 -7.17 45.68 9.48
N GLU A 208 -7.90 44.94 10.31
CA GLU A 208 -7.41 43.81 11.09
C GLU A 208 -8.41 42.65 10.99
N ASP A 209 -7.98 41.43 11.34
CA ASP A 209 -8.83 40.23 11.28
C ASP A 209 -10.10 40.35 12.13
N VAL A 210 -10.05 41.16 13.20
CA VAL A 210 -11.19 41.42 14.08
C VAL A 210 -12.32 42.20 13.41
N ASP A 211 -12.01 42.93 12.33
CA ASP A 211 -13.02 43.64 11.54
C ASP A 211 -13.82 42.65 10.65
N CYS A 212 -13.35 41.41 10.54
CA CYS A 212 -13.95 40.37 9.72
C CYS A 212 -14.85 39.42 10.51
N ALA A 213 -15.83 38.84 9.83
CA ALA A 213 -16.66 37.78 10.41
C ALA A 213 -15.79 36.57 10.77
N SER A 214 -16.20 35.83 11.79
CA SER A 214 -15.50 34.64 12.28
C SER A 214 -15.17 33.66 11.16
N GLY A 215 -13.88 33.31 11.03
CA GLY A 215 -13.35 32.44 9.97
C GLY A 215 -12.77 33.17 8.74
N LEU A 216 -12.76 34.52 8.77
CA LEU A 216 -12.15 35.36 7.75
C LEU A 216 -10.93 36.11 8.31
N THR A 217 -9.95 36.37 7.45
CA THR A 217 -8.71 37.10 7.72
C THR A 217 -8.68 38.35 6.84
N CYS A 218 -8.14 39.46 7.36
CA CYS A 218 -8.01 40.68 6.62
C CYS A 218 -6.75 40.67 5.76
N ASP A 219 -6.92 40.72 4.45
CA ASP A 219 -5.82 40.83 3.48
C ASP A 219 -6.12 41.97 2.51
N GLY A 220 -5.22 42.96 2.46
CA GLY A 220 -5.31 44.07 1.52
C GLY A 220 -6.67 44.78 1.46
N CYS A 221 -7.26 45.13 2.61
CA CYS A 221 -8.60 45.75 2.75
C CYS A 221 -9.81 44.85 2.43
N ARG A 222 -9.62 43.52 2.32
CA ARG A 222 -10.71 42.55 2.09
C ARG A 222 -10.68 41.43 3.14
N CYS A 223 -11.85 41.11 3.68
CA CYS A 223 -12.02 39.89 4.47
C CYS A 223 -12.07 38.70 3.51
N GLN A 224 -11.07 37.85 3.56
CA GLN A 224 -11.00 36.61 2.79
C GLN A 224 -11.08 35.40 3.72
N ALA A 225 -11.44 34.24 3.17
CA ALA A 225 -11.38 33.00 3.94
C ALA A 225 -9.95 32.85 4.48
N GLY A 226 -9.82 32.75 5.80
CA GLY A 226 -8.51 32.49 6.40
C GLY A 226 -7.94 31.17 5.86
N PRO A 227 -6.61 30.97 5.96
CA PRO A 227 -6.02 29.68 5.61
C PRO A 227 -6.78 28.57 6.34
N ALA A 228 -7.05 27.48 5.61
CA ALA A 228 -7.73 26.33 6.19
C ALA A 228 -6.97 25.89 7.45
N PRO A 229 -7.68 25.51 8.54
CA PRO A 229 -7.02 25.06 9.75
C PRO A 229 -6.11 23.86 9.40
N GLU A 230 -4.89 23.87 9.91
CA GLU A 230 -3.90 22.81 9.72
C GLU A 230 -4.42 21.46 10.22
N CYS A 231 -5.29 21.50 11.22
CA CYS A 231 -5.94 20.34 11.80
C CYS A 231 -7.40 20.62 12.16
N THR A 232 -8.22 19.58 12.10
CA THR A 232 -9.59 19.56 12.64
C THR A 232 -9.72 18.61 13.83
N SER A 233 -8.76 17.70 13.96
CA SER A 233 -8.63 16.73 15.04
C SER A 233 -7.14 16.46 15.33
N SER A 234 -6.82 15.90 16.49
CA SER A 234 -5.44 15.52 16.82
C SER A 234 -4.86 14.44 15.90
N LEU A 235 -5.70 13.74 15.11
CA LEU A 235 -5.24 12.76 14.12
C LEU A 235 -4.67 13.41 12.85
N ASP A 236 -4.97 14.69 12.63
CA ASP A 236 -4.42 15.45 11.51
C ASP A 236 -3.00 15.96 11.82
N CYS A 237 -2.55 15.81 13.07
CA CYS A 237 -1.27 16.31 13.55
C CYS A 237 -0.19 15.22 13.56
N PRO A 238 1.10 15.61 13.46
CA PRO A 238 2.22 14.69 13.62
C PRO A 238 2.20 13.98 14.99
N ASP A 239 2.91 12.86 15.08
CA ASP A 239 3.03 12.11 16.33
C ASP A 239 3.53 13.00 17.49
N GLY A 240 2.79 12.97 18.60
CA GLY A 240 3.07 13.83 19.76
C GLY A 240 2.42 15.21 19.71
N GLU A 241 1.64 15.55 18.69
CA GLU A 241 0.91 16.81 18.65
C GLU A 241 -0.61 16.58 18.76
N ARG A 242 -1.32 17.62 19.18
CA ARG A 242 -2.76 17.67 19.28
C ARG A 242 -3.31 18.90 18.59
N CYS A 243 -4.52 18.80 18.08
CA CYS A 243 -5.15 19.93 17.43
C CYS A 243 -5.64 20.95 18.45
N ALA A 244 -5.06 22.15 18.44
CA ALA A 244 -5.42 23.24 19.32
C ALA A 244 -5.77 24.48 18.49
N ARG A 245 -7.05 24.83 18.43
CA ARG A 245 -7.56 26.00 17.67
C ARG A 245 -7.19 25.98 16.18
N GLY A 246 -7.22 24.80 15.57
CA GLY A 246 -6.94 24.64 14.14
C GLY A 246 -5.46 24.64 13.77
N ALA A 247 -4.56 24.59 14.76
CA ALA A 247 -3.13 24.41 14.57
C ALA A 247 -2.63 23.22 15.40
N CYS A 248 -1.62 22.52 14.91
CA CYS A 248 -1.00 21.44 15.67
C CYS A 248 -0.08 22.03 16.74
N ALA A 249 -0.24 21.54 17.97
CA ALA A 249 0.52 21.98 19.12
C ALA A 249 0.90 20.77 19.98
N CYS A 250 2.02 20.85 20.69
CA CYS A 250 2.51 19.73 21.49
C CYS A 250 1.45 19.21 22.47
N ALA A 251 1.33 17.89 22.55
CA ALA A 251 0.38 17.23 23.43
C ALA A 251 0.79 17.39 24.90
N CYS A 252 2.10 17.44 25.18
CA CYS A 252 2.69 17.76 26.48
C CYS A 252 3.87 18.73 26.35
N GLN A 253 4.18 19.43 27.44
CA GLN A 253 5.46 20.14 27.63
C GLN A 253 6.23 19.61 28.85
N GLN A 254 5.53 18.92 29.76
CA GLN A 254 6.07 18.30 30.96
C GLN A 254 5.26 17.06 31.32
N ASP A 255 5.84 16.17 32.15
CA ASP A 255 5.21 14.92 32.56
C ASP A 255 3.83 15.10 33.20
N LEU A 256 3.60 16.22 33.90
CA LEU A 256 2.31 16.52 34.53
C LEU A 256 1.19 16.81 33.53
N ASP A 257 1.52 17.09 32.28
CA ASP A 257 0.52 17.26 31.22
C ASP A 257 0.02 15.90 30.70
N CYS A 258 0.70 14.82 31.08
CA CYS A 258 0.41 13.46 30.65
C CYS A 258 -0.44 12.68 31.66
N PRO A 259 -1.24 11.70 31.19
CA PRO A 259 -1.95 10.79 32.07
C PRO A 259 -1.04 10.00 33.02
N ASP A 260 -1.59 9.54 34.14
CA ASP A 260 -0.86 8.73 35.13
C ASP A 260 -0.14 7.54 34.47
N GLY A 261 1.15 7.39 34.75
CA GLY A 261 1.99 6.32 34.20
C GLY A 261 2.62 6.62 32.85
N SER A 262 2.54 7.86 32.36
CA SER A 262 3.26 8.32 31.16
C SER A 262 4.12 9.55 31.44
N THR A 263 5.19 9.70 30.67
CA THR A 263 6.14 10.82 30.73
C THR A 263 6.12 11.58 29.41
N CYS A 264 6.47 12.86 29.46
CA CYS A 264 6.56 13.70 28.29
C CYS A 264 7.94 13.51 27.64
N ASP A 265 7.97 12.86 26.49
CA ASP A 265 9.17 12.74 25.66
C ASP A 265 8.99 13.62 24.41
N GLY A 266 9.71 14.74 24.39
CA GLY A 266 9.54 15.78 23.39
C GLY A 266 8.15 16.42 23.47
N CYS A 267 7.30 16.14 22.48
CA CYS A 267 5.91 16.60 22.45
C CYS A 267 4.90 15.49 22.77
N ALA A 268 5.33 14.22 22.87
CA ALA A 268 4.46 13.07 23.04
C ALA A 268 4.42 12.58 24.49
N CYS A 269 3.21 12.26 24.99
CA CYS A 269 3.06 11.47 26.19
C CYS A 269 3.36 10.01 25.86
N GLN A 270 4.49 9.51 26.34
CA GLN A 270 4.88 8.12 26.19
C GLN A 270 4.63 7.38 27.49
N VAL A 271 3.89 6.28 27.41
CA VAL A 271 3.87 5.30 28.49
C VAL A 271 5.22 4.59 28.41
N GLU A 272 6.07 4.70 29.44
CA GLU A 272 7.29 3.88 29.48
C GLU A 272 6.85 2.42 29.33
N ALA A 273 7.18 1.82 28.18
CA ALA A 273 6.97 0.39 27.99
C ALA A 273 7.72 -0.31 29.13
N PRO A 274 7.08 -1.20 29.91
CA PRO A 274 7.79 -1.90 30.96
C PRO A 274 9.01 -2.56 30.32
N GLY A 275 10.19 -2.25 30.86
CA GLY A 275 11.46 -2.77 30.34
C GLY A 275 11.45 -4.30 30.27
N PRO A 276 12.46 -4.91 29.59
CA PRO A 276 12.52 -6.36 29.43
C PRO A 276 12.35 -7.04 30.79
N ARG A 277 11.25 -7.79 30.96
CA ARG A 277 10.93 -8.38 32.25
C ARG A 277 11.93 -9.50 32.52
N VAL A 278 12.69 -9.36 33.60
CA VAL A 278 13.66 -10.35 34.07
C VAL A 278 13.11 -10.99 35.34
N ILE A 279 13.03 -12.32 35.36
CA ILE A 279 12.58 -13.07 36.53
C ILE A 279 13.69 -13.99 37.04
N HIS A 280 13.63 -14.37 38.31
CA HIS A 280 14.68 -15.19 38.92
C HIS A 280 14.57 -16.67 38.50
N ASP A 281 13.40 -17.28 38.67
CA ASP A 281 13.07 -18.64 38.27
C ASP A 281 11.61 -18.73 37.77
N ALA A 282 11.30 -19.81 37.06
CA ALA A 282 9.92 -20.13 36.67
C ALA A 282 9.72 -21.65 36.52
N THR A 283 8.56 -22.13 36.96
CA THR A 283 8.07 -23.49 36.68
C THR A 283 6.69 -23.37 36.03
N LEU A 284 6.60 -23.74 34.76
CA LEU A 284 5.36 -23.65 33.97
C LEU A 284 4.68 -25.03 33.96
N ARG A 285 3.39 -25.05 34.30
CA ARG A 285 2.57 -26.26 34.43
C ARG A 285 1.42 -26.31 33.44
N ASP A 286 0.99 -25.18 32.92
CA ASP A 286 -0.09 -25.09 31.95
C ASP A 286 0.07 -23.86 31.04
N ALA A 287 -0.92 -23.66 30.15
CA ALA A 287 -0.92 -22.55 29.22
C ALA A 287 -1.09 -21.17 29.90
N SER A 288 -1.71 -21.12 31.08
CA SER A 288 -1.86 -19.87 31.84
C SER A 288 -0.54 -19.43 32.44
N ASP A 289 0.29 -20.36 32.91
CA ASP A 289 1.66 -20.04 33.33
C ASP A 289 2.50 -19.47 32.17
N ILE A 290 2.35 -20.01 30.95
CA ILE A 290 3.04 -19.48 29.76
C ILE A 290 2.55 -18.06 29.40
N GLN A 291 1.26 -17.76 29.57
CA GLN A 291 0.74 -16.40 29.32
C GLN A 291 1.41 -15.34 30.21
N LEU A 292 1.82 -15.71 31.43
CA LEU A 292 2.55 -14.82 32.34
C LEU A 292 4.02 -14.59 31.95
N MET A 293 4.48 -15.23 30.87
CA MET A 293 5.85 -15.18 30.38
C MET A 293 6.00 -14.40 29.06
N HIS A 294 4.91 -13.89 28.47
CA HIS A 294 4.91 -13.24 27.16
C HIS A 294 5.89 -12.05 27.03
N ASP A 295 6.13 -11.32 28.11
CA ASP A 295 7.03 -10.17 28.18
C ASP A 295 8.38 -10.48 28.85
N VAL A 296 8.61 -11.73 29.26
CA VAL A 296 9.84 -12.15 29.95
C VAL A 296 10.94 -12.39 28.94
N VAL A 297 12.02 -11.63 29.07
CA VAL A 297 13.19 -11.69 28.18
C VAL A 297 14.31 -12.55 28.77
N GLU A 298 14.36 -12.64 30.11
CA GLU A 298 15.37 -13.43 30.82
C GLU A 298 14.81 -14.15 32.06
N VAL A 299 15.20 -15.42 32.22
CA VAL A 299 15.05 -16.19 33.46
C VAL A 299 16.44 -16.47 34.04
N GLN A 300 16.79 -15.87 35.16
CA GLN A 300 18.17 -15.85 35.64
C GLN A 300 18.72 -17.23 36.01
N THR A 301 17.90 -18.07 36.67
CA THR A 301 18.36 -19.32 37.27
C THR A 301 17.85 -20.56 36.57
N GLN A 302 16.52 -20.76 36.49
CA GLN A 302 15.95 -21.96 35.89
C GLN A 302 14.56 -21.70 35.33
N LEU A 303 14.32 -22.22 34.12
CA LEU A 303 13.00 -22.37 33.53
C LEU A 303 12.68 -23.87 33.42
N ARG A 304 11.64 -24.32 34.12
CA ARG A 304 11.19 -25.70 34.09
C ARG A 304 9.79 -25.82 33.51
N LEU A 305 9.62 -26.73 32.57
CA LEU A 305 8.32 -27.11 32.03
C LEU A 305 7.99 -28.52 32.51
N SER A 306 7.01 -28.64 33.42
CA SER A 306 6.80 -29.87 34.22
C SER A 306 5.38 -30.43 34.16
N SER A 307 4.75 -30.48 32.98
CA SER A 307 3.37 -30.97 32.84
C SER A 307 3.06 -31.59 31.49
N SER A 308 2.43 -32.77 31.51
CA SER A 308 2.00 -33.51 30.32
C SER A 308 0.89 -32.82 29.52
N GLU A 309 0.24 -31.83 30.13
CA GLU A 309 -0.82 -31.04 29.48
C GLU A 309 -0.24 -29.99 28.53
N MET A 310 1.03 -29.59 28.70
CA MET A 310 1.67 -28.65 27.79
C MET A 310 1.93 -29.29 26.43
N LYS A 311 1.36 -28.68 25.39
CA LYS A 311 1.48 -29.12 23.99
C LYS A 311 2.43 -28.25 23.16
N ASN A 312 2.64 -27.01 23.56
CA ASN A 312 3.56 -26.08 22.90
C ASN A 312 4.16 -25.09 23.91
N THR A 313 5.07 -24.27 23.42
CA THR A 313 5.77 -23.21 24.16
C THR A 313 5.31 -21.81 23.72
N SER A 314 4.21 -21.71 22.98
CA SER A 314 3.70 -20.44 22.44
C SER A 314 3.34 -19.47 23.58
N GLY A 315 3.96 -18.30 23.58
CA GLY A 315 3.99 -17.33 24.67
C GLY A 315 5.38 -17.12 25.29
N LEU A 316 6.41 -17.88 24.87
CA LEU A 316 7.80 -17.67 25.28
C LEU A 316 8.65 -16.92 24.23
N GLU A 317 8.04 -16.32 23.21
CA GLU A 317 8.72 -15.76 22.03
C GLU A 317 9.66 -14.60 22.36
N SER A 318 9.43 -13.91 23.47
CA SER A 318 10.26 -12.81 23.97
C SER A 318 11.52 -13.30 24.68
N LEU A 319 11.56 -14.56 25.10
CA LEU A 319 12.64 -15.11 25.89
C LEU A 319 13.93 -15.19 25.06
N ARG A 320 15.02 -14.65 25.59
CA ARG A 320 16.34 -14.62 24.94
C ARG A 320 17.39 -15.39 25.72
N THR A 321 17.29 -15.36 27.04
CA THR A 321 18.30 -15.94 27.94
C THR A 321 17.66 -16.69 29.08
N VAL A 322 18.21 -17.85 29.43
CA VAL A 322 17.87 -18.59 30.65
C VAL A 322 19.12 -19.04 31.38
N GLY A 323 19.03 -19.25 32.69
CA GLY A 323 20.03 -20.00 33.45
C GLY A 323 20.07 -21.44 32.95
N SER A 324 19.25 -22.33 33.51
CA SER A 324 19.06 -23.70 33.01
C SER A 324 17.66 -23.88 32.41
N LEU A 325 17.53 -24.72 31.39
CA LEU A 325 16.25 -25.07 30.77
C LEU A 325 15.97 -26.56 30.96
N SER A 326 14.83 -26.91 31.55
CA SER A 326 14.41 -28.29 31.77
C SER A 326 13.01 -28.53 31.21
N LEU A 327 12.92 -29.39 30.19
CA LEU A 327 11.70 -29.84 29.52
C LEU A 327 11.50 -31.34 29.79
N GLU A 328 11.20 -31.71 31.04
CA GLU A 328 11.29 -33.11 31.48
C GLU A 328 9.97 -33.89 31.43
N ASP A 329 8.84 -33.23 31.68
CA ASP A 329 7.52 -33.89 31.78
C ASP A 329 6.50 -33.34 30.76
N ALA A 330 6.95 -32.49 29.84
CA ALA A 330 6.08 -31.89 28.83
C ALA A 330 5.73 -32.88 27.72
N ASN A 331 4.50 -32.89 27.23
CA ASN A 331 4.09 -33.73 26.09
C ASN A 331 3.99 -32.89 24.81
N LEU A 332 5.13 -32.39 24.36
CA LEU A 332 5.31 -31.53 23.20
C LEU A 332 5.19 -32.34 21.89
N THR A 333 4.01 -32.90 21.67
CA THR A 333 3.66 -33.63 20.45
C THR A 333 3.15 -32.66 19.39
N PRO A 334 3.72 -32.67 18.17
CA PRO A 334 3.17 -31.91 17.07
C PRO A 334 1.73 -32.35 16.77
N VAL A 335 0.81 -31.39 16.70
CA VAL A 335 -0.55 -31.62 16.19
C VAL A 335 -0.51 -31.51 14.67
N GLN A 336 -1.24 -32.36 13.93
CA GLN A 336 -1.25 -32.27 12.46
C GLN A 336 -1.73 -30.88 12.00
N GLY A 337 -0.89 -30.19 11.22
CA GLY A 337 -1.15 -28.82 10.77
C GLY A 337 -0.98 -27.73 11.84
N GLY A 338 -0.53 -28.08 13.05
CA GLY A 338 -0.24 -27.14 14.13
C GLY A 338 1.18 -26.57 14.08
N PRO A 339 1.45 -25.47 14.81
CA PRO A 339 2.79 -24.91 14.93
C PRO A 339 3.74 -25.88 15.65
N ASP A 340 5.03 -25.70 15.43
CA ASP A 340 6.07 -26.46 16.14
C ASP A 340 5.88 -26.31 17.66
N PRO A 341 5.84 -27.40 18.44
CA PRO A 341 5.76 -27.34 19.89
C PRO A 341 6.85 -26.49 20.56
N LEU A 342 8.04 -26.35 19.95
CA LEU A 342 9.15 -25.53 20.44
C LEU A 342 9.20 -24.12 19.83
N ALA A 343 8.22 -23.73 18.99
CA ALA A 343 8.23 -22.44 18.29
C ALA A 343 8.40 -21.24 19.22
N GLY A 344 7.82 -21.27 20.43
CA GLY A 344 7.96 -20.16 21.37
C GLY A 344 9.39 -19.98 21.88
N LEU A 345 10.21 -21.03 21.85
CA LEU A 345 11.62 -20.98 22.24
C LEU A 345 12.57 -20.73 21.05
N SER A 346 12.05 -20.49 19.84
CA SER A 346 12.88 -20.29 18.64
C SER A 346 13.74 -19.03 18.71
N GLY A 347 13.43 -18.09 19.62
CA GLY A 347 14.20 -16.88 19.88
C GLY A 347 15.23 -16.99 21.01
N LEU A 348 15.31 -18.15 21.68
CA LEU A 348 16.25 -18.38 22.77
C LEU A 348 17.68 -18.45 22.24
N ARG A 349 18.58 -17.61 22.77
CA ARG A 349 19.96 -17.47 22.29
C ARG A 349 21.01 -17.97 23.27
N LEU A 350 20.71 -18.00 24.56
CA LEU A 350 21.67 -18.40 25.59
C LEU A 350 21.02 -19.20 26.72
N VAL A 351 21.60 -20.37 27.01
CA VAL A 351 21.38 -21.16 28.23
C VAL A 351 22.70 -21.15 29.00
N ARG A 352 22.76 -20.47 30.15
CA ARG A 352 24.00 -20.34 30.94
C ARG A 352 24.37 -21.61 31.73
N GLY A 353 23.40 -22.49 31.93
CA GLY A 353 23.54 -23.74 32.66
C GLY A 353 23.13 -24.93 31.79
N ASP A 354 22.48 -25.91 32.41
CA ASP A 354 22.14 -27.16 31.74
C ASP A 354 20.92 -27.00 30.82
N LEU A 355 20.95 -27.69 29.67
CA LEU A 355 19.81 -27.92 28.82
C LEU A 355 19.36 -29.39 28.95
N ARG A 356 18.21 -29.62 29.55
CA ARG A 356 17.63 -30.96 29.76
C ARG A 356 16.32 -31.08 29.02
N ILE A 357 16.20 -32.06 28.12
CA ILE A 357 14.97 -32.32 27.38
C ILE A 357 14.66 -33.81 27.47
N ASN A 358 13.57 -34.16 28.15
CA ASN A 358 12.99 -35.50 28.13
C ASN A 358 11.61 -35.41 27.48
N ASN A 359 11.51 -35.91 26.25
CA ASN A 359 10.28 -35.78 25.48
C ASN A 359 10.06 -36.96 24.54
N VAL A 360 8.85 -37.53 24.61
CA VAL A 360 8.44 -38.65 23.76
C VAL A 360 7.77 -38.21 22.45
N GLY A 361 7.37 -36.94 22.36
CA GLY A 361 6.54 -36.40 21.30
C GLY A 361 7.25 -35.53 20.28
N LEU A 362 8.35 -34.90 20.68
CA LEU A 362 9.11 -34.01 19.81
C LEU A 362 9.63 -34.74 18.58
N ARG A 363 9.50 -34.09 17.42
CA ARG A 363 10.00 -34.60 16.13
C ARG A 363 11.24 -33.86 15.64
N GLN A 364 11.52 -32.68 16.19
CA GLN A 364 12.65 -31.82 15.85
C GLN A 364 13.04 -30.92 17.04
N LEU A 365 14.24 -30.34 16.97
CA LEU A 365 14.79 -29.40 17.96
C LEU A 365 14.89 -28.01 17.32
N SER A 366 13.82 -27.24 17.35
CA SER A 366 13.70 -25.97 16.63
C SER A 366 14.12 -24.75 17.47
N PHE A 367 15.37 -24.74 17.90
CA PHE A 367 15.97 -23.59 18.60
C PHE A 367 16.56 -22.56 17.61
N ASP A 368 16.90 -21.35 18.09
CA ASP A 368 17.63 -20.37 17.28
C ASP A 368 18.95 -21.02 16.78
N PRO A 369 19.32 -20.89 15.50
CA PRO A 369 20.58 -21.41 14.97
C PRO A 369 21.83 -20.89 15.69
N ARG A 370 21.71 -19.76 16.41
CA ARG A 370 22.78 -19.13 17.19
C ARG A 370 22.71 -19.47 18.67
N LEU A 371 21.87 -20.42 19.07
CA LEU A 371 21.76 -20.86 20.47
C LEU A 371 23.14 -21.29 20.99
N ARG A 372 23.50 -20.75 22.15
CA ARG A 372 24.68 -21.14 22.93
C ARG A 372 24.23 -21.78 24.24
N VAL A 373 24.91 -22.85 24.62
CA VAL A 373 24.74 -23.54 25.91
C VAL A 373 26.09 -23.55 26.60
N GLU A 374 26.14 -23.14 27.87
CA GLU A 374 27.38 -23.09 28.67
C GLU A 374 27.49 -24.26 29.67
N GLY A 375 26.40 -24.94 30.00
CA GLY A 375 26.39 -26.15 30.85
C GLY A 375 26.29 -27.46 30.07
N ASP A 376 25.83 -28.53 30.71
CA ASP A 376 25.68 -29.84 30.06
C ASP A 376 24.36 -29.94 29.28
N VAL A 377 24.36 -30.73 28.20
CA VAL A 377 23.18 -31.02 27.38
C VAL A 377 22.77 -32.48 27.56
N LEU A 378 21.57 -32.70 28.09
CA LEU A 378 21.01 -34.04 28.31
C LEU A 378 19.69 -34.19 27.55
N LEU A 379 19.68 -35.09 26.57
CA LEU A 379 18.54 -35.38 25.73
C LEU A 379 18.03 -36.81 25.95
N GLN A 380 16.75 -36.94 26.22
CA GLN A 380 16.01 -38.19 26.29
C GLN A 380 14.83 -38.08 25.31
N LEU A 381 15.14 -38.27 24.02
CA LEU A 381 14.21 -38.08 22.92
C LEU A 381 13.98 -39.41 22.21
N THR A 382 12.72 -39.83 22.06
CA THR A 382 12.39 -41.09 21.38
C THR A 382 12.03 -40.90 19.90
N ALA A 383 11.53 -39.72 19.54
CA ALA A 383 10.80 -39.48 18.30
C ALA A 383 11.53 -38.53 17.31
N VAL A 384 12.67 -37.95 17.72
CA VAL A 384 13.52 -37.05 16.92
C VAL A 384 14.59 -37.89 16.20
N PRO A 385 14.81 -37.77 14.88
CA PRO A 385 15.80 -38.60 14.19
C PRO A 385 17.25 -38.32 14.66
N CYS A 386 18.12 -39.34 14.65
CA CYS A 386 19.52 -39.20 15.08
C CYS A 386 20.27 -38.10 14.30
N THR A 387 20.01 -37.94 12.99
CA THR A 387 20.61 -36.88 12.17
C THR A 387 20.29 -35.48 12.68
N ALA A 388 19.07 -35.24 13.18
CA ALA A 388 18.69 -33.95 13.76
C ALA A 388 19.38 -33.70 15.10
N VAL A 389 19.55 -34.74 15.92
CA VAL A 389 20.30 -34.63 17.18
C VAL A 389 21.78 -34.34 16.93
N THR A 390 22.40 -35.02 15.96
CA THR A 390 23.80 -34.78 15.56
C THR A 390 23.97 -33.36 15.00
N ALA A 391 23.06 -32.91 14.12
CA ALA A 391 23.11 -31.54 13.59
C ALA A 391 22.98 -30.48 14.69
N PHE A 392 22.12 -30.72 15.69
CA PHE A 392 21.98 -29.84 16.85
C PHE A 392 23.27 -29.80 17.69
N GLU A 393 23.90 -30.95 17.93
CA GLU A 393 25.19 -31.03 18.64
C GLU A 393 26.31 -30.30 17.89
N GLU A 394 26.41 -30.49 16.57
CA GLU A 394 27.35 -29.77 15.70
C GLU A 394 27.12 -28.27 15.73
N GLN A 395 25.86 -27.82 15.68
CA GLN A 395 25.50 -26.41 15.81
C GLN A 395 26.00 -25.82 17.13
N LEU A 396 25.77 -26.49 18.26
CA LEU A 396 26.23 -26.02 19.56
C LEU A 396 27.76 -25.93 19.61
N ARG A 397 28.47 -26.96 19.12
CA ARG A 397 29.94 -26.96 19.05
C ARG A 397 30.50 -25.86 18.17
N ALA A 398 29.86 -25.57 17.03
CA ALA A 398 30.23 -24.47 16.15
C ALA A 398 30.13 -23.10 16.86
N HIS A 399 29.30 -23.00 17.90
CA HIS A 399 29.13 -21.80 18.73
C HIS A 399 29.86 -21.88 20.08
N GLY A 400 30.85 -22.77 20.18
CA GLY A 400 31.78 -22.84 21.32
C GLY A 400 31.30 -23.65 22.51
N PHE A 401 30.35 -24.57 22.32
CA PHE A 401 29.96 -25.54 23.35
C PHE A 401 31.11 -26.51 23.67
N ASP A 402 31.51 -26.54 24.95
CA ASP A 402 32.58 -27.40 25.49
C ASP A 402 32.09 -28.34 26.61
N GLY A 403 30.79 -28.33 26.92
CA GLY A 403 30.15 -29.19 27.92
C GLY A 403 29.93 -30.65 27.48
N THR A 404 29.34 -31.44 28.37
CA THR A 404 28.99 -32.83 28.09
C THR A 404 27.69 -32.90 27.30
N PHE A 405 27.69 -33.63 26.18
CA PHE A 405 26.48 -33.91 25.40
C PHE A 405 26.08 -35.38 25.59
N GLN A 406 24.87 -35.63 26.11
CA GLN A 406 24.33 -36.99 26.31
C GLN A 406 22.98 -37.14 25.62
N ASN A 407 22.80 -38.24 24.89
CA ASN A 407 21.52 -38.64 24.29
C ASN A 407 21.22 -40.12 24.62
N THR A 408 20.10 -40.43 25.28
CA THR A 408 19.87 -41.76 25.88
C THR A 408 18.80 -42.65 25.20
N TYR A 409 17.79 -42.09 24.52
CA TYR A 409 16.56 -42.84 24.16
C TYR A 409 16.18 -42.81 22.67
N ASN A 410 17.09 -42.36 21.80
CA ASN A 410 16.75 -42.17 20.40
C ASN A 410 16.77 -43.49 19.60
N ASP A 411 15.62 -43.88 19.05
CA ASP A 411 15.47 -45.10 18.23
C ASP A 411 16.40 -45.00 16.99
N GLY A 412 17.42 -45.85 16.95
CA GLY A 412 18.46 -45.83 15.90
C GLY A 412 19.84 -45.32 16.35
N CYS A 413 19.95 -44.73 17.55
CA CYS A 413 21.23 -44.37 18.17
C CYS A 413 21.68 -45.51 19.11
N TYR A 414 21.85 -46.73 18.58
CA TYR A 414 22.19 -47.93 19.37
C TYR A 414 23.68 -48.14 19.63
N THR A 415 24.51 -47.11 19.51
CA THR A 415 25.86 -47.13 20.07
C THR A 415 26.15 -45.80 20.72
N SER A 416 26.67 -45.85 21.95
CA SER A 416 27.14 -44.70 22.71
C SER A 416 28.03 -43.81 21.83
N CYS A 417 27.54 -42.64 21.42
CA CYS A 417 28.41 -41.65 20.76
C CYS A 417 29.32 -41.07 21.84
N VAL A 418 30.49 -41.69 22.02
CA VAL A 418 31.61 -41.16 22.79
C VAL A 418 32.60 -40.58 21.77
N ALA A 419 32.85 -39.27 21.87
CA ALA A 419 33.83 -38.53 21.06
C ALA A 419 33.56 -38.44 19.54
N GLY A 420 32.35 -38.03 19.14
CA GLY A 420 32.15 -37.36 17.85
C GLY A 420 32.20 -38.21 16.58
N VAL A 421 31.98 -39.52 16.65
CA VAL A 421 31.73 -40.35 15.46
C VAL A 421 30.55 -41.27 15.71
N CYS A 422 29.38 -40.91 15.17
CA CYS A 422 28.26 -41.84 15.05
C CYS A 422 28.42 -42.52 13.67
N SER A 423 28.75 -43.82 13.63
CA SER A 423 28.83 -44.58 12.38
C SER A 423 27.44 -45.07 11.99
N ALA A 424 27.06 -44.85 10.73
CA ALA A 424 25.88 -45.44 10.12
C ALA A 424 26.24 -46.84 9.59
N ASP A 425 25.44 -47.85 9.94
CA ASP A 425 25.30 -49.05 9.12
C ASP A 425 24.12 -48.85 8.13
#